data_AF-A0A497T0T4-F1
#
_entry.id   AF-A0A497T0T4-F1
#
_cell.length_a   1.000
_cell.length_b   1.000
_cell.length_c   1.000
_cell.angle_alpha   90.00
_cell.angle_beta   90.00
_cell.angle_gamma   90.00
#
_symmetry.space_group_name_H-M   'P 1'
#
loop_
_entity.id
_entity.type
_entity.pdbx_description
1 polymer ?
#
loop_
_entity_poly.entity_id
_entity_poly.type
_entity_poly.pdbx_seq_one_letter_code
_entity_poly.pdbx_strand_id
1 'polypeptide(L)' 'MAKYLLNLINKRFMGSKKTLEKKLKLISVSKRPAPRWADIKKFGLKRARTRRIRTNTKNWRRSKYKI' A
#
# COMPACT_ATOMS: atom_id res chain seq x y z
N MET A 1 -17.60 32.65 13.52
CA MET A 1 -16.20 32.26 13.82
C MET A 1 -16.04 30.80 14.27
N ALA A 2 -16.85 30.27 15.19
CA ALA A 2 -16.72 28.90 15.70
C ALA A 2 -16.77 27.79 14.63
N LYS A 3 -17.66 27.90 13.63
CA LYS A 3 -17.74 26.95 12.49
C LYS A 3 -16.45 26.87 11.68
N TYR A 4 -15.76 28.00 11.49
CA TYR A 4 -14.50 28.07 10.74
C TYR A 4 -13.36 27.42 11.53
N LEU A 5 -13.30 27.66 12.84
CA LEU A 5 -12.34 27.02 13.75
C LEU A 5 -12.55 25.50 13.81
N LEU A 6 -13.79 25.04 13.92
CA LEU A 6 -14.12 23.61 13.91
C LEU A 6 -13.74 22.95 12.58
N ASN A 7 -13.98 23.61 11.44
CA ASN A 7 -13.54 23.13 10.13
C ASN A 7 -12.01 23.10 10.00
N LEU A 8 -11.31 24.11 10.52
CA LEU A 8 -9.86 24.19 10.47
C LEU A 8 -9.20 23.06 11.30
N ILE A 9 -9.75 22.78 12.48
CA ILE A 9 -9.33 21.67 13.35
C ILE A 9 -9.59 20.33 12.65
N ASN A 10 -10.78 20.12 12.07
CA ASN A 10 -11.10 18.89 11.34
C ASN A 10 -10.21 18.67 10.10
N LYS A 11 -9.86 19.74 9.38
CA LYS A 11 -8.99 19.68 8.20
C LYS A 11 -7.52 19.32 8.55
N ARG A 12 -7.06 19.70 9.75
CA ARG A 12 -5.67 19.49 10.21
C ARG A 12 -5.33 18.03 10.54
N PHE A 13 -6.32 17.17 10.78
CA PHE A 13 -6.12 15.76 11.17
C PHE A 13 -6.48 14.72 10.08
N MET A 14 -6.76 15.15 8.84
CA MET A 14 -7.24 14.26 7.76
C MET A 14 -6.23 13.19 7.31
N GLY A 15 -4.92 13.42 7.48
CA GLY A 15 -3.89 12.41 7.17
C GLY A 15 -3.80 11.29 8.22
N SER A 16 -4.12 11.62 9.47
CA SER A 16 -4.00 10.73 10.64
C SER A 16 -5.27 9.90 10.86
N LYS A 17 -6.44 10.54 10.87
CA LYS A 17 -7.73 9.87 11.11
C LYS A 17 -8.30 9.32 9.80
N LYS A 18 -8.39 7.99 9.71
CA LYS A 18 -9.01 7.26 8.57
C LYS A 18 -10.15 6.40 9.08
N THR A 19 -11.22 6.28 8.30
CA THR A 19 -12.28 5.30 8.57
C THR A 19 -11.70 3.88 8.52
N LEU A 20 -12.33 2.94 9.24
CA LEU A 20 -11.89 1.55 9.29
C LEU A 20 -11.81 0.95 7.87
N GLU A 21 -12.85 1.18 7.06
CA GLU A 21 -12.91 0.73 5.66
C GLU A 21 -11.70 1.23 4.85
N LYS A 22 -11.40 2.53 4.95
CA LYS A 22 -10.26 3.12 4.24
C LYS A 22 -8.93 2.53 4.71
N LYS A 23 -8.80 2.22 6.00
CA LYS A 23 -7.62 1.58 6.58
C LYS A 23 -7.44 0.14 6.05
N LEU A 24 -8.51 -0.64 5.99
CA LEU A 24 -8.49 -2.00 5.45
C LEU A 24 -8.14 -2.02 3.96
N LYS A 25 -8.70 -1.10 3.15
CA LYS A 25 -8.34 -0.94 1.73
C LYS A 25 -6.87 -0.56 1.55
N LEU A 26 -6.32 0.33 2.37
CA LEU A 26 -4.89 0.68 2.29
C LEU A 26 -3.98 -0.50 2.65
N ILE A 27 -4.32 -1.28 3.68
CA ILE A 27 -3.57 -2.47 4.08
C ILE A 27 -3.62 -3.53 2.98
N SER A 28 -4.80 -3.78 2.39
CA SER A 28 -4.96 -4.81 1.37
C SER A 28 -4.17 -4.51 0.10
N VAL A 29 -4.02 -3.23 -0.27
CA VAL A 29 -3.26 -2.84 -1.46
C VAL A 29 -1.75 -2.73 -1.17
N SER A 30 -1.36 -2.47 0.09
CA SER A 30 0.04 -2.45 0.52
C SER A 30 0.60 -3.88 0.67
N LYS A 31 0.81 -4.58 -0.45
CA LYS A 31 1.39 -5.92 -0.46
C LYS A 31 2.89 -5.91 -0.71
N ARG A 32 3.61 -6.74 0.07
CA ARG A 32 5.04 -7.00 -0.11
C ARG A 32 5.28 -7.91 -1.32
N PRO A 33 6.46 -7.83 -1.95
CA PRO A 33 6.84 -8.75 -3.00
C PRO A 33 6.88 -10.20 -2.51
N ALA A 34 6.74 -11.14 -3.44
CA ALA A 34 6.75 -12.56 -3.14
C ALA A 34 8.08 -12.97 -2.48
N PRO A 35 8.04 -13.84 -1.46
CA PRO A 35 9.24 -14.36 -0.83
C PRO A 35 10.01 -15.31 -1.76
N ARG A 36 11.32 -15.45 -1.54
CA ARG A 36 12.21 -16.21 -2.44
C ARG A 36 11.87 -17.70 -2.55
N TRP A 37 11.34 -18.31 -1.50
CA TRP A 37 10.90 -19.71 -1.56
C TRP A 37 9.74 -19.92 -2.56
N ALA A 38 8.88 -18.91 -2.77
CA ALA A 38 7.78 -18.99 -3.72
C ALA A 38 8.30 -18.95 -5.17
N ASP A 39 9.36 -18.16 -5.43
CA ASP A 39 10.05 -18.16 -6.72
C ASP A 39 10.66 -19.54 -7.03
N ILE A 40 11.27 -20.18 -6.03
CA ILE A 40 11.88 -21.51 -6.17
C ILE A 40 10.80 -22.56 -6.47
N LYS A 41 9.67 -22.54 -5.75
CA LYS A 41 8.56 -23.47 -5.98
C LYS A 41 7.97 -23.33 -7.40
N LYS A 42 7.91 -22.10 -7.93
CA LYS A 42 7.32 -21.83 -9.25
C LYS A 42 8.28 -22.10 -10.42
N PHE A 43 9.53 -21.66 -10.30
CA PHE A 43 10.48 -21.66 -11.43
C PHE A 43 11.60 -22.70 -11.30
N GLY A 44 11.79 -23.28 -10.12
CA GLY A 44 12.94 -24.13 -9.78
C GLY A 44 14.20 -23.32 -9.41
N LEU A 45 15.16 -23.99 -8.78
CA LEU A 45 16.38 -23.38 -8.20
C LEU A 45 17.21 -22.57 -9.21
N LYS A 46 17.45 -23.09 -10.42
CA LYS A 46 18.27 -22.41 -11.44
C LYS A 46 17.62 -21.10 -11.92
N ARG A 47 16.33 -21.14 -12.22
CA ARG A 47 15.60 -20.00 -12.80
C ARG A 47 15.18 -18.97 -11.76
N ALA A 48 14.94 -19.38 -10.52
CA ALA A 48 14.62 -18.47 -9.43
C ALA A 48 15.77 -17.49 -9.13
N ARG A 49 17.02 -17.81 -9.45
CA ARG A 49 18.17 -16.89 -9.30
C ARG A 49 18.00 -15.60 -10.11
N THR A 50 17.52 -15.71 -11.33
CA THR A 50 17.41 -14.59 -12.28
C THR A 50 15.99 -14.08 -12.45
N ARG A 51 14.97 -14.92 -12.23
CA ARG A 51 13.56 -14.56 -12.38
C ARG A 51 12.84 -14.47 -11.04
N ARG A 52 11.99 -13.46 -10.90
CA ARG A 52 11.09 -13.27 -9.74
C ARG A 52 9.64 -13.24 -10.19
N ILE A 53 8.74 -13.68 -9.31
CA ILE A 53 7.31 -13.48 -9.48
C ILE A 53 7.06 -11.97 -9.47
N ARG A 54 6.54 -11.44 -10.59
CA ARG A 54 6.21 -10.02 -10.69
C ARG A 54 5.05 -9.70 -9.76
N THR A 55 5.34 -8.96 -8.69
CA THR A 55 4.33 -8.35 -7.82
C THR A 55 4.26 -6.87 -8.12
N ASN A 56 3.08 -6.37 -8.49
CA ASN A 56 2.90 -4.98 -8.86
C ASN A 56 2.68 -4.11 -7.61
N THR A 57 3.77 -3.70 -6.96
CA THR A 57 3.71 -2.78 -5.81
C THR A 57 3.88 -1.35 -6.33
N LYS A 58 2.88 -0.48 -6.10
CA LYS A 58 2.97 0.92 -6.51
C LYS A 58 3.97 1.67 -5.64
N ASN A 59 4.81 2.47 -6.28
CA ASN A 59 5.73 3.38 -5.58
C ASN A 59 4.97 4.61 -5.07
N TRP A 60 4.96 4.83 -3.76
CA TRP A 60 4.18 5.91 -3.13
C TRP A 60 4.49 7.33 -3.64
N ARG A 61 5.73 7.57 -4.12
CA ARG A 61 6.14 8.83 -4.76
C ARG A 61 5.68 8.95 -6.21
N ARG A 62 5.77 7.87 -6.98
CA ARG A 62 5.53 7.88 -8.45
C ARG A 62 4.08 7.57 -8.84
N SER A 63 3.33 6.90 -7.96
CA SER A 63 1.98 6.46 -8.26
C SER A 63 1.13 6.48 -7.00
N LYS A 64 -0.10 7.00 -7.10
CA LYS A 64 -1.04 7.06 -5.99
C LYS A 64 -2.09 5.94 -6.10
N TYR A 65 -2.59 5.52 -4.95
CA TYR A 65 -3.77 4.66 -4.87
C TYR A 65 -5.03 5.53 -5.01
N LYS A 66 -5.97 5.12 -5.87
CA LYS A 66 -7.29 5.77 -5.98
C LYS A 66 -8.23 5.12 -4.94
N ILE A 67 -8.09 5.53 -3.66
CA ILE A 67 -8.80 4.98 -2.49
C ILE A 67 -9.35 6.12 -1.61
#